data_AF-A0AAV8WWL3-F1
#
_entry.id   AF-A0AAV8WWL3-F1
#
_cell.length_a   1.000
_cell.length_b   1.000
_cell.length_c   1.000
_cell.angle_alpha   90.00
_cell.angle_beta   90.00
_cell.angle_gamma   90.00
#
_symmetry.space_group_name_H-M   'P 1'
#
loop_
_entity.id
_entity.type
_entity.pdbx_description
1 polymer ?
#
loop_
_entity_poly.entity_id
_entity_poly.type
_entity_poly.pdbx_seq_one_letter_code
_entity_poly.pdbx_strand_id
1 'polypeptide(L)'
;MSECHNEILMNIPDEDLEQLADMCPEEVEIRKLDTSHSNTVNLPWPQKFPNSEEYVSSLIETNEGYGLFLKSTDELVSWVVKTGLGQLGIVQTEKDHTKKGYACIVTKLLSKKIAEEDENPTGTIAVTNIASQNMFRKLGFEKKGMCNYITLEKMNCCYIIK
;
A
#
# COMPACT_ATOMS: atom_id res chain seq x y z
N MET A 1 -26.90 0.14 0.37
CA MET A 1 -26.61 -1.30 0.47
C MET A 1 -25.20 -1.45 1.05
N SER A 2 -24.85 -2.55 1.71
CA SER A 2 -23.47 -2.77 2.18
C SER A 2 -22.65 -3.48 1.10
N GLU A 3 -21.44 -3.00 0.81
CA GLU A 3 -20.50 -3.69 -0.06
C GLU A 3 -19.46 -4.44 0.78
N CYS A 4 -19.08 -5.64 0.35
CA CYS A 4 -18.06 -6.46 1.02
C CYS A 4 -16.89 -6.74 0.07
N HIS A 5 -15.69 -6.30 0.46
CA HIS A 5 -14.46 -6.54 -0.25
C HIS A 5 -13.66 -7.64 0.46
N ASN A 6 -13.48 -8.76 -0.24
CA ASN A 6 -12.69 -9.88 0.26
C ASN A 6 -11.21 -9.64 -0.06
N GLU A 7 -10.36 -9.79 0.94
CA GLU A 7 -8.91 -9.64 0.81
C GLU A 7 -8.18 -10.86 1.37
N ILE A 8 -7.01 -11.13 0.84
CA ILE A 8 -6.09 -12.16 1.30
C ILE A 8 -5.10 -11.50 2.25
N LEU A 9 -5.04 -11.99 3.49
CA LEU A 9 -4.00 -11.60 4.43
C LEU A 9 -2.72 -12.35 4.07
N MET A 10 -1.65 -11.59 3.82
CA MET A 10 -0.32 -12.13 3.57
C MET A 10 0.70 -11.60 4.57
N ASN A 11 1.70 -12.43 4.84
CA ASN A 11 2.84 -12.11 5.70
C ASN A 11 4.10 -12.75 5.12
N ILE A 12 5.24 -12.07 5.29
CA ILE A 12 6.55 -12.64 5.01
C ILE A 12 7.19 -13.10 6.34
N PRO A 13 7.66 -14.34 6.44
CA PRO A 13 8.42 -14.81 7.61
C PRO A 13 9.77 -14.08 7.75
N ASP A 14 10.27 -13.94 8.98
CA ASP A 14 11.53 -13.22 9.24
C ASP A 14 12.74 -13.83 8.50
N GLU A 15 12.79 -15.15 8.40
CA GLU A 15 13.84 -15.90 7.67
C GLU A 15 13.92 -15.56 6.18
N ASP A 16 12.81 -15.08 5.59
CA ASP A 16 12.74 -14.70 4.17
C ASP A 16 13.03 -13.21 3.96
N LEU A 17 13.03 -12.39 5.02
CA LEU A 17 13.37 -10.95 4.91
C LEU A 17 14.82 -10.73 4.51
N GLU A 18 15.73 -11.58 4.97
CA GLU A 18 17.17 -11.49 4.64
C GLU A 18 17.45 -11.70 3.14
N GLN A 19 16.58 -12.45 2.45
CA GLN A 19 16.70 -12.75 1.02
C GLN A 19 16.23 -11.59 0.12
N LEU A 20 15.66 -10.54 0.72
CA LEU A 20 15.24 -9.34 -0.01
C LEU A 20 16.48 -8.53 -0.41
N ALA A 21 17.08 -8.87 -1.56
CA ALA A 21 18.18 -8.11 -2.13
C ALA A 21 17.77 -6.65 -2.44
N ASP A 22 18.60 -5.71 -2.00
CA ASP A 22 18.45 -4.27 -2.17
C ASP A 22 19.10 -3.81 -3.47
N MET A 23 18.42 -4.00 -4.59
CA MET A 23 18.81 -3.39 -5.85
C MET A 23 17.82 -2.29 -6.20
N CYS A 24 18.22 -1.05 -5.97
CA CYS A 24 17.54 0.12 -6.51
C CYS A 24 18.17 0.44 -7.88
N PRO A 25 17.40 0.43 -8.98
CA PRO A 25 17.89 0.82 -10.29
C PRO A 25 18.47 2.24 -10.28
N GLU A 26 19.43 2.51 -11.17
CA GLU A 26 20.17 3.78 -11.17
C GLU A 26 19.27 4.97 -11.51
N GLU A 27 18.20 4.76 -12.28
CA GLU A 27 17.26 5.79 -12.73
C GLU A 27 16.33 6.33 -11.64
N VAL A 28 16.20 5.62 -10.52
CA VAL A 28 15.30 5.98 -9.42
C VAL A 28 16.07 6.11 -8.10
N GLU A 29 15.50 6.90 -7.20
CA GLU A 29 15.92 6.97 -5.81
C GLU A 29 14.73 6.71 -4.88
N ILE A 30 15.02 6.10 -3.74
CA ILE A 30 14.04 5.87 -2.67
C ILE A 30 14.05 7.09 -1.75
N ARG A 31 12.87 7.64 -1.45
CA ARG A 31 12.71 8.69 -0.43
C ARG A 31 11.51 8.42 0.47
N LYS A 32 11.52 9.00 1.67
CA LYS A 32 10.32 9.08 2.50
C LYS A 32 9.29 9.97 1.80
N LEU A 33 8.02 9.59 1.92
CA LEU A 33 6.92 10.45 1.54
C LEU A 33 6.71 11.53 2.60
N ASP A 34 6.16 12.66 2.18
CA ASP A 34 5.65 13.71 3.04
C ASP A 34 4.20 14.04 2.62
N THR A 35 3.53 14.88 3.41
CA THR A 35 2.12 15.22 3.22
C THR A 35 1.81 15.89 1.88
N SER A 36 2.80 16.48 1.18
CA SER A 36 2.58 17.01 -0.17
C SER A 36 2.28 15.93 -1.22
N HIS A 37 2.61 14.67 -0.91
CA HIS A 37 2.37 13.51 -1.78
C HIS A 37 0.98 12.88 -1.57
N SER A 38 0.20 13.33 -0.57
CA SER A 38 -1.10 12.72 -0.21
C SER A 38 -2.04 12.61 -1.40
N ASN A 39 -2.14 13.68 -2.19
CA ASN A 39 -2.99 13.73 -3.37
C ASN A 39 -2.55 12.71 -4.42
N THR A 40 -1.26 12.66 -4.75
CA THR A 40 -0.69 11.70 -5.72
C THR A 40 -0.95 10.25 -5.30
N VAL A 41 -0.81 9.94 -4.01
CA VAL A 41 -1.06 8.60 -3.47
C VAL A 41 -2.56 8.26 -3.45
N ASN A 42 -3.41 9.25 -3.10
CA ASN A 42 -4.85 9.04 -2.93
C ASN A 42 -5.61 8.96 -4.26
N LEU A 43 -5.27 9.79 -5.24
CA LEU A 43 -6.01 9.90 -6.49
C LEU A 43 -6.21 8.55 -7.21
N PRO A 44 -5.20 7.70 -7.38
CA PRO A 44 -5.35 6.46 -8.11
C PRO A 44 -5.69 5.27 -7.19
N TRP A 45 -5.88 5.49 -5.88
CA TRP A 45 -6.23 4.46 -4.91
C TRP A 45 -7.69 3.99 -5.13
N PRO A 46 -7.92 2.71 -5.48
CA PRO A 46 -9.27 2.23 -5.79
C PRO A 46 -10.25 2.27 -4.62
N GLN A 47 -9.75 2.20 -3.38
CA GLN A 47 -10.55 2.18 -2.16
C GLN A 47 -10.73 3.57 -1.53
N LYS A 48 -10.42 4.63 -2.27
CA LYS A 48 -10.61 6.01 -1.79
C LYS A 48 -12.09 6.28 -1.49
N PHE A 49 -12.32 7.10 -0.49
CA PHE A 49 -13.65 7.50 0.02
C PHE A 49 -13.68 9.03 0.23
N PRO A 50 -14.84 9.65 0.53
CA PRO A 50 -14.88 11.08 0.84
C PRO A 50 -13.89 11.45 1.96
N ASN A 51 -13.03 12.44 1.73
CA ASN A 51 -11.95 12.87 2.64
C ASN A 51 -10.84 11.81 2.87
N SER A 52 -10.65 10.91 1.91
CA SER A 52 -9.55 9.92 1.95
C SER A 52 -8.18 10.54 1.76
N GLU A 53 -8.06 11.71 1.14
CA GLU A 53 -6.77 12.39 1.02
C GLU A 53 -6.23 12.81 2.39
N GLU A 54 -7.08 13.36 3.25
CA GLU A 54 -6.73 13.72 4.62
C GLU A 54 -6.35 12.48 5.44
N TYR A 55 -7.04 11.36 5.20
CA TYR A 55 -6.67 10.07 5.80
C TYR A 55 -5.28 9.61 5.34
N VAL A 56 -5.01 9.64 4.04
CA VAL A 56 -3.69 9.29 3.47
C VAL A 56 -2.60 10.23 3.99
N SER A 57 -2.88 11.54 4.03
CA SER A 57 -1.96 12.54 4.58
C SER A 57 -1.61 12.24 6.04
N SER A 58 -2.61 11.89 6.86
CA SER A 58 -2.40 11.49 8.25
C SER A 58 -1.54 10.23 8.37
N LEU A 59 -1.77 9.21 7.52
CA LEU A 59 -0.94 8.01 7.51
C LEU A 59 0.52 8.31 7.17
N ILE A 60 0.76 9.15 6.17
CA ILE A 60 2.12 9.55 5.77
C ILE A 60 2.82 10.30 6.91
N GLU A 61 2.10 11.19 7.60
CA GLU A 61 2.62 11.96 8.73
C GLU A 61 2.95 11.08 9.95
N THR A 62 2.11 10.08 10.26
CA THR A 62 2.22 9.33 11.53
C THR A 62 2.89 7.96 11.42
N ASN A 63 2.73 7.24 10.30
CA ASN A 63 3.07 5.82 10.21
C ASN A 63 4.20 5.51 9.22
N GLU A 64 4.72 6.52 8.52
CA GLU A 64 5.69 6.43 7.44
C GLU A 64 5.12 5.95 6.09
N GLY A 65 5.79 6.38 5.03
CA GLY A 65 5.57 5.93 3.66
C GLY A 65 6.83 6.16 2.84
N TYR A 66 7.00 5.36 1.80
CA TYR A 66 8.18 5.42 0.94
C TYR A 66 7.79 5.43 -0.52
N GLY A 67 8.52 6.23 -1.29
CA GLY A 67 8.35 6.41 -2.73
C GLY A 67 9.62 6.17 -3.51
N LEU A 68 9.47 5.74 -4.76
CA LEU A 68 10.50 5.80 -5.79
C LEU A 68 10.30 7.04 -6.64
N PHE A 69 11.36 7.82 -6.78
CA PHE A 69 11.37 9.06 -7.53
C PHE A 69 12.33 8.94 -8.71
N LEU A 70 11.92 9.37 -9.90
CA LEU A 70 12.81 9.44 -11.05
C LEU A 70 13.86 10.53 -10.82
N LYS A 71 15.15 10.18 -10.89
CA LYS A 71 16.22 11.18 -10.71
C LYS A 71 16.22 12.26 -11.80
N SER A 72 15.67 11.96 -12.97
CA SER A 72 15.61 12.88 -14.11
C SER A 72 14.54 13.96 -13.98
N THR A 73 13.42 13.66 -13.33
CA THR A 73 12.22 14.51 -13.30
C THR A 73 11.70 14.83 -11.91
N ASP A 74 12.23 14.16 -10.89
CA ASP A 74 11.77 14.21 -9.50
C ASP A 74 10.35 13.66 -9.30
N GLU A 75 9.79 12.96 -10.28
CA GLU A 75 8.43 12.44 -10.24
C GLU A 75 8.33 11.18 -9.37
N LEU A 76 7.32 11.13 -8.50
CA LEU A 76 6.95 9.94 -7.73
C LEU A 76 6.30 8.91 -8.65
N VAL A 77 6.92 7.74 -8.81
CA VAL A 77 6.48 6.71 -9.78
C VAL A 77 6.06 5.39 -9.15
N SER A 78 6.35 5.16 -7.87
CA SER A 78 5.82 4.02 -7.11
C SER A 78 5.92 4.27 -5.63
N TRP A 79 4.98 3.75 -4.84
CA TRP A 79 4.95 3.99 -3.40
C TRP A 79 4.35 2.83 -2.60
N VAL A 80 4.57 2.90 -1.29
CA VAL A 80 3.88 2.14 -0.25
C VAL A 80 3.69 3.04 0.97
N VAL A 81 2.57 2.86 1.68
CA VAL A 81 2.27 3.57 2.93
C VAL A 81 1.99 2.55 4.03
N LYS A 82 2.52 2.76 5.24
CA LYS A 82 2.17 1.92 6.40
C LYS A 82 0.77 2.31 6.87
N THR A 83 -0.14 1.34 6.96
CA THR A 83 -1.54 1.61 7.34
C THR A 83 -1.66 1.91 8.83
N GLY A 84 -2.85 2.34 9.26
CA GLY A 84 -3.20 2.49 10.68
C GLY A 84 -3.08 1.22 11.53
N LEU A 85 -2.97 0.04 10.88
CA LEU A 85 -2.77 -1.26 11.53
C LEU A 85 -1.31 -1.72 11.49
N GLY A 86 -0.38 -0.86 11.08
CA GLY A 86 1.04 -1.20 10.94
C GLY A 86 1.36 -2.05 9.71
N GLN A 87 0.42 -2.19 8.77
CA GLN A 87 0.55 -3.09 7.62
C GLN A 87 1.09 -2.36 6.39
N LEU A 88 1.63 -3.13 5.43
CA LEU A 88 1.87 -2.67 4.07
C LEU A 88 0.52 -2.32 3.42
N GLY A 89 0.35 -1.08 2.99
CA GLY A 89 -0.87 -0.62 2.35
C GLY A 89 -0.64 0.40 1.24
N ILE A 90 -1.71 0.66 0.49
CA ILE A 90 -1.75 1.64 -0.61
C ILE A 90 -0.54 1.48 -1.56
N VAL A 91 -0.15 0.23 -1.83
CA VAL A 91 0.97 -0.09 -2.71
C VAL A 91 0.55 0.15 -4.15
N GLN A 92 1.26 1.02 -4.85
CA GLN A 92 0.96 1.33 -6.24
C GLN A 92 2.19 1.78 -7.03
N THR A 93 2.12 1.58 -8.34
CA THR A 93 3.10 2.08 -9.31
C THR A 93 2.33 2.81 -10.40
N GLU A 94 2.86 3.95 -10.83
CA GLU A 94 2.32 4.70 -11.95
C GLU A 94 2.22 3.81 -13.20
N LYS A 95 1.14 3.99 -13.98
CA LYS A 95 0.78 3.07 -15.06
C LYS A 95 1.91 2.87 -16.08
N ASP A 96 2.57 3.97 -16.43
CA ASP A 96 3.67 4.01 -17.40
C ASP A 96 5.02 3.52 -16.83
N HIS A 97 5.04 3.19 -15.53
CA HIS A 97 6.21 2.72 -14.79
C HIS A 97 6.03 1.29 -14.26
N THR A 98 4.94 0.61 -14.63
CA THR A 98 4.68 -0.79 -14.27
C THR A 98 5.68 -1.75 -14.92
N LYS A 99 5.78 -2.97 -14.38
CA LYS A 99 6.66 -4.06 -14.86
C LYS A 99 8.18 -3.78 -14.75
N LYS A 100 8.58 -2.69 -14.10
CA LYS A 100 9.99 -2.37 -13.78
C LYS A 100 10.45 -2.91 -12.41
N GLY A 101 9.57 -3.57 -11.67
CA GLY A 101 9.87 -4.07 -10.31
C GLY A 101 9.78 -3.02 -9.21
N TYR A 102 9.32 -1.81 -9.52
CA TYR A 102 9.29 -0.68 -8.58
C TYR A 102 8.44 -0.93 -7.32
N ALA A 103 7.22 -1.44 -7.47
CA ALA A 103 6.40 -1.84 -6.32
C ALA A 103 7.10 -2.87 -5.42
N CYS A 104 7.89 -3.79 -6.00
CA CYS A 104 8.66 -4.75 -5.20
C CYS A 104 9.69 -4.04 -4.33
N ILE A 105 10.38 -3.02 -4.84
CA ILE A 105 11.44 -2.31 -4.12
C ILE A 105 10.86 -1.61 -2.89
N VAL A 106 9.81 -0.80 -3.06
CA VAL A 106 9.20 -0.09 -1.94
C VAL A 106 8.54 -1.03 -0.93
N THR A 107 7.90 -2.11 -1.41
CA THR A 107 7.30 -3.14 -0.53
C THR A 107 8.38 -3.80 0.33
N LYS A 108 9.51 -4.21 -0.27
CA LYS A 108 10.64 -4.78 0.45
C LYS A 108 11.18 -3.86 1.53
N LEU A 109 11.39 -2.59 1.18
CA LEU A 109 11.90 -1.59 2.11
C LEU A 109 11.00 -1.44 3.32
N LEU A 110 9.69 -1.23 3.10
CA LEU A 110 8.77 -1.05 4.22
C LEU A 110 8.62 -2.35 5.03
N SER A 111 8.71 -3.53 4.41
CA SER A 111 8.75 -4.79 5.16
C SER A 111 9.93 -4.86 6.12
N LYS A 112 11.13 -4.46 5.68
CA LYS A 112 12.31 -4.40 6.56
C LYS A 112 12.10 -3.40 7.69
N LYS A 113 11.54 -2.23 7.40
CA LYS A 113 11.24 -1.21 8.40
C LYS A 113 10.25 -1.69 9.46
N ILE A 114 9.19 -2.38 9.06
CA ILE A 114 8.23 -2.98 9.99
C ILE A 114 8.92 -4.03 10.88
N ALA A 115 9.78 -4.88 10.31
CA ALA A 115 10.53 -5.88 11.09
C ALA A 115 11.56 -5.25 12.04
N GLU A 116 12.21 -4.14 11.65
CA GLU A 116 13.10 -3.37 12.53
C GLU A 116 12.37 -2.76 13.74
N GLU A 117 11.04 -2.67 13.69
CA GLU A 117 10.16 -2.24 14.80
C GLU A 117 9.63 -3.41 15.64
N ASP A 118 10.22 -4.61 15.51
CA ASP A 118 9.76 -5.85 16.16
C ASP A 118 8.30 -6.25 15.78
N GLU A 119 7.80 -5.77 14.63
CA GLU A 119 6.49 -6.10 14.10
C GLU A 119 6.56 -7.07 12.91
N ASN A 120 5.48 -7.82 12.67
CA ASN A 120 5.39 -8.73 11.53
C ASN A 120 4.95 -7.98 10.27
N PRO A 121 5.73 -7.97 9.18
CA PRO A 121 5.30 -7.34 7.94
C PRO A 121 4.12 -8.10 7.34
N THR A 122 2.97 -7.44 7.32
CA THR A 122 1.73 -8.00 6.76
C THR A 122 1.10 -7.04 5.77
N GLY A 123 0.26 -7.56 4.89
CA GLY A 123 -0.53 -6.75 3.96
C GLY A 123 -1.80 -7.50 3.55
N THR A 124 -2.83 -6.75 3.20
CA THR A 124 -4.08 -7.31 2.68
C THR A 124 -4.23 -6.96 1.20
N ILE A 125 -4.66 -7.94 0.40
CA ILE A 125 -4.74 -7.80 -1.06
C ILE A 125 -6.09 -8.29 -1.53
N ALA A 126 -6.84 -7.46 -2.25
CA ALA A 126 -8.09 -7.85 -2.88
C ALA A 126 -7.96 -9.18 -3.64
N VAL A 127 -8.93 -10.08 -3.47
CA VAL A 127 -8.93 -11.40 -4.13
C VAL A 127 -8.90 -11.31 -5.66
N THR A 128 -9.35 -10.18 -6.21
CA THR A 128 -9.36 -9.87 -7.65
C THR A 128 -8.02 -9.32 -8.15
N ASN A 129 -7.14 -8.83 -7.26
CA ASN A 129 -5.86 -8.24 -7.64
C ASN A 129 -4.76 -9.30 -7.78
N ILE A 130 -4.85 -10.09 -8.84
CA ILE A 130 -3.90 -11.18 -9.13
C ILE A 130 -2.46 -10.67 -9.31
N ALA A 131 -2.29 -9.45 -9.83
CA ALA A 131 -0.97 -8.85 -10.02
C ALA A 131 -0.25 -8.63 -8.69
N SER A 132 -0.89 -7.98 -7.71
CA SER A 132 -0.31 -7.80 -6.37
C SER A 132 -0.12 -9.14 -5.66
N GLN A 133 -1.04 -10.09 -5.79
CA GLN A 133 -0.85 -11.41 -5.19
C GLN A 133 0.41 -12.13 -5.70
N ASN A 134 0.63 -12.10 -7.02
CA ASN A 134 1.82 -12.70 -7.62
C ASN A 134 3.11 -11.96 -7.23
N MET A 135 3.03 -10.63 -7.13
CA MET A 135 4.13 -9.80 -6.66
C MET A 135 4.54 -10.16 -5.23
N PHE A 136 3.57 -10.22 -4.31
CA PHE A 136 3.82 -10.57 -2.91
C PHE A 136 4.39 -11.99 -2.78
N ARG A 137 3.82 -12.99 -3.48
CA ARG A 137 4.38 -14.35 -3.48
C ARG A 137 5.82 -14.40 -3.99
N LYS A 138 6.15 -13.63 -5.04
CA LYS A 138 7.52 -13.52 -5.55
C LYS A 138 8.49 -12.92 -4.52
N LEU A 139 7.99 -12.13 -3.58
CA LEU A 139 8.75 -11.56 -2.49
C LEU A 139 8.87 -12.49 -1.27
N GLY A 140 8.30 -13.70 -1.30
CA GLY A 140 8.30 -14.61 -0.15
C GLY A 140 7.11 -14.47 0.78
N PHE A 141 6.11 -13.64 0.43
CA PHE A 141 4.90 -13.56 1.24
C PHE A 141 4.02 -14.80 1.07
N GLU A 142 3.51 -15.27 2.18
CA GLU A 142 2.60 -16.39 2.27
C GLU A 142 1.19 -15.94 2.65
N LYS A 143 0.19 -16.67 2.15
CA LYS A 143 -1.19 -16.48 2.60
C LYS A 143 -1.34 -16.99 4.03
N LYS A 144 -1.76 -16.12 4.95
CA LYS A 144 -2.10 -16.49 6.33
C LYS A 144 -3.61 -16.56 6.59
N GLY A 145 -4.41 -15.90 5.76
CA GLY A 145 -5.86 -15.89 5.97
C GLY A 145 -6.66 -15.09 4.95
N MET A 146 -7.88 -14.76 5.35
CA MET A 146 -8.82 -13.92 4.61
C MET A 146 -9.30 -12.78 5.52
N CYS A 147 -9.44 -11.59 4.97
CA CYS A 147 -10.01 -10.42 5.64
C CYS A 147 -11.18 -9.88 4.81
N ASN A 148 -12.14 -9.23 5.47
CA ASN A 148 -13.28 -8.62 4.81
C ASN A 148 -13.38 -7.15 5.21
N TYR A 149 -13.44 -6.28 4.22
CA TYR A 149 -13.77 -4.87 4.43
C TYR A 149 -15.22 -4.65 4.02
N ILE A 150 -16.03 -4.15 4.97
CA ILE A 150 -17.45 -3.89 4.74
C ILE A 150 -17.66 -2.39 4.71
N THR A 151 -18.09 -1.87 3.57
CA THR A 151 -18.47 -0.47 3.41
C THR A 151 -19.95 -0.34 3.70
N LEU A 152 -20.30 0.50 4.66
CA LEU A 152 -21.69 0.83 5.01
C LEU A 152 -22.10 2.12 4.31
N GLU A 153 -23.01 2.03 3.34
CA GLU A 153 -23.62 3.22 2.77
C GLU A 153 -24.59 3.85 3.76
N LYS A 154 -24.43 5.15 4.01
CA LYS A 154 -25.38 5.92 4.80
C LYS A 154 -26.73 5.91 4.09
N MET A 155 -27.73 5.28 4.71
CA MET A 155 -29.11 5.40 4.23
C MET A 155 -29.56 6.84 4.42
N ASN A 156 -29.98 7.50 3.34
CA ASN A 156 -30.71 8.76 3.45
C ASN A 156 -32.02 8.49 4.17
N CYS A 157 -32.06 8.79 5.46
CA CYS A 157 -33.27 8.76 6.25
C CYS A 157 -34.12 9.97 5.83
N CYS A 158 -34.94 9.79 4.79
CA CYS A 158 -36.03 10.72 4.50
C CYS A 158 -37.07 10.55 5.60
N TYR A 159 -36.94 11.31 6.69
CA TYR A 159 -38.11 11.64 7.49
C TYR A 159 -39.00 12.54 6.62
N ILE A 160 -40.01 11.93 5.99
CA ILE A 160 -41.17 12.67 5.50
C ILE A 160 -41.91 13.13 6.76
N ILE A 161 -41.62 14.34 7.22
CA ILE A 161 -42.53 15.05 8.12
C ILE A 161 -43.61 15.66 7.22
N LYS A 162 -44.75 14.97 7.10
CA LYS A 162 -46.05 15.57 6.78
C LYS A 162 -47.15 14.82 7.51
#